data_AF-A0A4Y8WKT5-F1
#
_entry.id   AF-A0A4Y8WKT5-F1
#
_cell.length_a   1.000
_cell.length_b   1.000
_cell.length_c   1.000
_cell.angle_alpha   90.00
_cell.angle_beta   90.00
_cell.angle_gamma   90.00
#
_symmetry.space_group_name_H-M   'P 1'
#
loop_
_entity.id
_entity.type
_entity.pdbx_description
1 polymer ?
#
loop_
_entity_poly.entity_id
_entity_poly.type
_entity_poly.pdbx_seq_one_letter_code
_entity_poly.pdbx_strand_id
1 'polypeptide(L)'
;MLALFGKCLLGSAAVLMIALLSKSKSFYIAGLVPLFPTFALIAHYVVGTERSMEALRETALFGLYSLLPYAGYLLAVYYFSYRFSLVNTLSMATAVWLSSAMILLLVWTRMMQTV
;
A
#
# COMPACT_ATOMS: atom_id res chain seq x y z
N MET A 1 11.07 -25.22 -1.60
CA MET A 1 9.60 -25.41 -1.49
C MET A 1 9.05 -24.97 -0.13
N LEU A 2 9.63 -25.39 0.99
CA LEU A 2 9.21 -24.95 2.35
C LEU A 2 9.14 -23.42 2.53
N ALA A 3 10.11 -22.66 2.02
CA ALA A 3 10.10 -21.19 2.10
C ALA A 3 8.96 -20.53 1.31
N LEU A 4 8.58 -21.10 0.15
CA LEU A 4 7.43 -20.67 -0.64
C LEU A 4 6.13 -20.99 0.09
N PHE A 5 6.02 -22.20 0.65
CA PHE A 5 4.86 -22.64 1.43
C PHE A 5 4.60 -21.73 2.65
N GLY A 6 5.65 -21.35 3.40
CA GLY A 6 5.53 -20.42 4.52
C GLY A 6 5.07 -19.02 4.11
N LYS A 7 5.55 -18.50 2.97
CA LYS A 7 5.10 -17.20 2.42
C LYS A 7 3.62 -17.24 2.00
N CYS A 8 3.17 -18.34 1.40
CA CYS A 8 1.76 -18.54 1.06
C CYS A 8 0.86 -18.59 2.30
N LEU A 9 1.31 -19.25 3.37
CA LEU A 9 0.59 -19.31 4.64
C LEU A 9 0.36 -17.92 5.26
N LEU A 10 1.35 -17.04 5.21
CA LEU A 10 1.21 -15.66 5.68
C LEU A 10 0.16 -14.88 4.88
N GLY A 11 0.17 -15.02 3.55
CA GLY A 11 -0.86 -14.44 2.69
C GLY A 11 -2.25 -14.95 3.02
N SER A 12 -2.42 -16.27 3.17
CA SER A 12 -3.71 -16.85 3.55
C SER A 12 -4.16 -16.44 4.95
N ALA A 13 -3.24 -16.30 5.91
CA ALA A 13 -3.54 -15.85 7.25
C ALA A 13 -4.04 -14.40 7.27
N ALA A 14 -3.40 -13.52 6.48
CA ALA A 14 -3.86 -12.13 6.33
C ALA A 14 -5.27 -12.07 5.69
N VAL A 15 -5.53 -12.86 4.65
CA VAL A 15 -6.86 -12.94 4.01
C VAL A 15 -7.91 -13.47 4.98
N LEU A 16 -7.59 -14.52 5.74
CA LEU A 16 -8.48 -15.06 6.78
C LEU A 16 -8.78 -14.01 7.84
N MET A 17 -7.76 -13.28 8.31
CA MET A 17 -7.93 -12.22 9.29
C MET A 17 -8.83 -11.10 8.78
N ILE A 18 -8.65 -10.66 7.52
CA ILE A 18 -9.54 -9.70 6.86
C ILE A 18 -10.98 -10.23 6.85
N ALA A 19 -11.20 -11.49 6.45
CA ALA A 19 -12.52 -12.09 6.36
C ALA A 19 -13.22 -12.28 7.72
N LEU A 20 -12.46 -12.56 8.78
CA LEU A 20 -12.99 -12.64 10.14
C LEU A 20 -13.32 -11.24 10.69
N LEU A 21 -12.41 -10.27 10.52
CA LEU A 21 -12.60 -8.90 11.00
C LEU A 21 -13.74 -8.20 10.26
N SER A 22 -13.91 -8.43 8.97
CA SER A 22 -14.96 -7.80 8.16
C SER A 22 -16.38 -8.19 8.59
N LYS A 23 -16.54 -9.28 9.35
CA LYS A 23 -17.82 -9.75 9.90
C LYS A 23 -18.07 -9.27 11.33
N SER A 24 -17.09 -8.61 11.96
CA SER A 24 -17.18 -8.11 13.33
C SER A 24 -17.92 -6.78 13.40
N LYS A 25 -18.31 -6.35 14.62
CA LYS A 25 -18.86 -5.00 14.86
C LYS A 25 -17.88 -3.88 14.48
N SER A 26 -16.58 -4.18 14.47
CA SER A 26 -15.50 -3.26 14.12
C SER A 26 -14.91 -3.61 12.75
N PHE A 27 -15.76 -3.81 11.74
CA PHE A 27 -15.36 -4.27 10.40
C PHE A 27 -14.29 -3.39 9.74
N TYR A 28 -14.23 -2.10 10.07
CA TYR A 28 -13.23 -1.16 9.55
C TYR A 28 -11.79 -1.53 9.94
N ILE A 29 -11.59 -2.29 11.03
CA ILE A 29 -10.27 -2.81 11.44
C ILE A 29 -9.69 -3.75 10.37
N ALA A 30 -10.54 -4.39 9.56
CA ALA A 30 -10.08 -5.19 8.42
C ALA A 30 -9.23 -4.35 7.43
N GLY A 31 -9.45 -3.04 7.37
CA GLY A 31 -8.64 -2.11 6.57
C GLY A 31 -7.23 -1.87 7.12
N LEU A 32 -6.97 -2.13 8.41
CA LEU A 32 -5.63 -2.03 9.01
C LEU A 32 -4.74 -3.23 8.69
N VAL A 33 -5.32 -4.42 8.50
CA VAL A 33 -4.55 -5.64 8.20
C VAL A 33 -3.64 -5.49 6.97
N PRO A 34 -4.11 -5.00 5.81
CA PRO A 34 -3.25 -4.80 4.65
C PRO A 34 -2.22 -3.66 4.82
N LEU A 35 -2.36 -2.79 5.83
CA LEU A 35 -1.40 -1.73 6.12
C LEU A 35 -0.18 -2.22 6.91
N PHE A 36 -0.18 -3.47 7.37
CA PHE A 36 0.97 -4.05 8.03
C PHE A 36 2.20 -4.00 7.09
N PRO A 37 3.35 -3.44 7.53
CA PRO A 37 4.40 -2.99 6.62
C PRO A 37 5.33 -4.12 6.14
N THR A 38 4.82 -5.34 5.88
CA THR A 38 5.67 -6.49 5.47
C THR A 38 6.54 -6.16 4.26
N PHE A 39 5.94 -5.65 3.18
CA PHE A 39 6.68 -5.31 1.97
C PHE A 39 7.65 -4.14 2.20
N ALA A 40 7.27 -3.16 3.02
CA ALA A 40 8.15 -2.06 3.39
C ALA A 40 9.34 -2.55 4.24
N LEU A 41 9.13 -3.47 5.18
CA LEU A 41 10.19 -4.10 5.97
C LEU A 41 11.18 -4.85 5.08
N ILE A 42 10.68 -5.61 4.09
CA ILE A 42 11.55 -6.30 3.12
C ILE A 42 12.35 -5.28 2.30
N ALA A 43 11.69 -4.25 1.77
CA ALA A 43 12.36 -3.21 0.98
C ALA A 43 13.42 -2.46 1.80
N HIS A 44 13.10 -2.08 3.03
CA HIS A 44 14.01 -1.41 3.95
C HIS A 44 15.20 -2.31 4.32
N TYR A 45 14.97 -3.59 4.58
CA TYR A 45 16.04 -4.54 4.85
C TYR A 45 16.98 -4.65 3.65
N VAL A 46 16.43 -4.90 2.46
CA VAL A 46 17.21 -5.05 1.22
C VAL A 46 18.01 -3.78 0.92
N VAL A 47 17.39 -2.59 0.99
CA VAL A 47 18.09 -1.31 0.75
C VAL A 47 19.16 -1.06 1.82
N GLY A 48 18.85 -1.31 3.09
CA GLY A 48 19.81 -1.13 4.18
C GLY A 48 21.02 -2.07 4.08
N THR A 49 20.85 -3.27 3.52
CA THR A 49 21.95 -4.23 3.33
C THR A 49 22.71 -4.06 2.01
N GLU A 50 22.04 -3.69 0.92
CA GLU A 50 22.63 -3.64 -0.43
C GLU A 50 23.10 -2.24 -0.85
N ARG A 51 22.65 -1.19 -0.15
CA ARG A 51 22.99 0.22 -0.44
C ARG A 51 23.63 0.87 0.79
N SER A 52 23.04 1.95 1.30
CA SER A 52 23.53 2.68 2.46
C SER A 52 22.38 3.09 3.36
N MET A 53 22.68 3.54 4.58
CA MET A 53 21.66 4.06 5.50
C MET A 53 21.03 5.36 4.98
N GLU A 54 21.73 6.16 4.19
CA GLU A 54 21.18 7.32 3.49
C GLU A 54 20.13 6.88 2.46
N ALA A 55 20.43 5.87 1.65
CA ALA A 55 19.46 5.31 0.70
C ALA A 55 18.22 4.71 1.41
N LEU A 56 18.41 4.11 2.59
CA LEU A 56 17.32 3.64 3.43
C LEU A 56 16.43 4.80 3.90
N ARG A 57 17.01 5.92 4.35
CA ARG A 57 16.27 7.12 4.77
C ARG A 57 15.46 7.70 3.61
N GLU A 58 16.05 7.79 2.43
CA GLU A 58 15.33 8.22 1.22
C GLU A 58 14.20 7.27 0.85
N THR A 59 14.41 5.95 0.98
CA THR A 59 13.36 4.95 0.73
C THR A 59 12.20 5.09 1.72
N ALA A 60 12.50 5.31 3.00
CA ALA A 60 11.49 5.55 4.02
C ALA A 60 10.73 6.87 3.79
N LEU A 61 11.43 7.93 3.36
CA LEU A 61 10.84 9.22 3.03
C LEU A 61 9.91 9.09 1.82
N PHE A 62 10.34 8.44 0.74
CA PHE A 62 9.48 8.10 -0.39
C PHE A 62 8.26 7.27 0.05
N GLY A 63 8.47 6.30 0.95
CA GLY A 63 7.41 5.53 1.59
C GLY A 63 6.37 6.39 2.31
N LEU A 64 6.79 7.45 3.00
CA LEU A 64 5.88 8.41 3.63
C LEU A 64 5.06 9.18 2.58
N TYR A 65 5.68 9.67 1.51
CA TYR A 65 4.95 10.33 0.41
C TYR A 65 4.01 9.37 -0.33
N SER A 66 4.32 8.07 -0.37
CA SER A 66 3.45 7.04 -0.98
C SER A 66 2.11 6.86 -0.27
N LEU A 67 1.96 7.42 0.95
CA LEU A 67 0.66 7.53 1.63
C LEU A 67 -0.31 8.44 0.87
N LEU A 68 0.18 9.39 0.04
CA LEU A 68 -0.67 10.28 -0.75
C LEU A 68 -1.50 9.50 -1.79
N PRO A 69 -0.93 8.63 -2.65
CA PRO A 69 -1.71 7.72 -3.49
C PRO A 69 -2.75 6.90 -2.72
N TYR A 70 -2.39 6.35 -1.55
CA TYR A 70 -3.31 5.56 -0.73
C TYR A 70 -4.45 6.41 -0.15
N ALA A 71 -4.16 7.61 0.34
CA ALA A 71 -5.18 8.56 0.78
C ALA A 71 -6.12 8.92 -0.38
N GLY A 72 -5.58 9.18 -1.58
CA GLY A 72 -6.35 9.42 -2.79
C GLY A 72 -7.29 8.26 -3.14
N TYR A 73 -6.79 7.02 -3.04
CA TYR A 73 -7.62 5.81 -3.18
C TYR A 73 -8.78 5.78 -2.18
N LEU A 74 -8.50 5.97 -0.89
CA LEU A 74 -9.54 5.93 0.15
C LEU A 74 -10.58 7.03 -0.01
N LEU A 75 -10.15 8.25 -0.36
CA LEU A 75 -11.04 9.37 -0.67
C LEU A 75 -11.93 9.04 -1.87
N ALA A 76 -11.38 8.42 -2.92
CA ALA A 76 -12.13 7.99 -4.08
C ALA A 76 -13.14 6.88 -3.73
N VAL A 77 -12.76 5.87 -2.95
CA VAL A 77 -13.69 4.84 -2.45
C VAL A 77 -14.83 5.50 -1.67
N TYR A 78 -14.50 6.36 -0.71
CA TYR A 78 -15.48 7.05 0.12
C TYR A 78 -16.47 7.87 -0.73
N TYR A 79 -15.98 8.68 -1.67
CA TYR A 79 -16.79 9.55 -2.49
C TYR A 79 -17.61 8.83 -3.58
N PHE A 80 -17.01 7.85 -4.27
CA PHE A 80 -17.66 7.12 -5.36
C PHE A 80 -18.64 6.07 -4.87
N SER A 81 -18.47 5.54 -3.64
CA SER A 81 -19.39 4.55 -3.06
C SER A 81 -20.84 5.03 -2.95
N TYR A 82 -21.07 6.35 -2.87
CA TYR A 82 -22.42 6.92 -2.87
C TYR A 82 -23.10 6.94 -4.25
N ARG A 83 -22.35 6.78 -5.34
CA ARG A 83 -22.84 7.05 -6.71
C ARG A 83 -22.76 5.87 -7.66
N PHE A 84 -21.87 4.91 -7.41
CA PHE A 84 -21.57 3.83 -8.35
C PHE A 84 -21.67 2.46 -7.69
N SER A 85 -21.75 1.41 -8.51
CA SER A 85 -21.65 0.02 -8.04
C SER A 85 -20.29 -0.25 -7.39
N LEU A 86 -20.18 -1.32 -6.60
CA LEU A 86 -18.93 -1.70 -5.93
C LEU A 86 -17.77 -1.86 -6.91
N VAL A 87 -17.99 -2.60 -8.02
CA VAL A 87 -16.97 -2.84 -9.04
C VAL A 87 -16.49 -1.50 -9.62
N ASN A 88 -17.42 -0.62 -10.01
CA ASN A 88 -17.08 0.68 -10.57
C ASN A 88 -16.36 1.58 -9.56
N THR A 89 -16.80 1.58 -8.30
CA THR A 89 -16.16 2.33 -7.21
C THR A 89 -14.70 1.90 -7.04
N LEU A 90 -14.44 0.59 -6.97
CA LEU A 90 -13.09 0.07 -6.81
C LEU A 90 -12.24 0.34 -8.06
N SER A 91 -12.77 0.14 -9.26
CA SER A 91 -12.05 0.44 -10.51
C SER A 91 -11.66 1.92 -10.62
N MET A 92 -12.58 2.84 -10.31
CA MET A 92 -12.31 4.28 -10.34
C MET A 92 -11.34 4.70 -9.24
N ALA A 93 -11.46 4.15 -8.03
CA ALA A 93 -10.50 4.40 -6.96
C ALA A 93 -9.09 3.89 -7.31
N THR A 94 -8.98 2.71 -7.93
CA THR A 94 -7.71 2.19 -8.44
C THR A 94 -7.13 3.10 -9.52
N ALA A 95 -7.97 3.67 -10.42
CA ALA A 95 -7.49 4.65 -11.39
C ALA A 95 -6.94 5.92 -10.71
N VAL A 96 -7.62 6.45 -9.69
CA VAL A 96 -7.12 7.59 -8.90
C VAL A 96 -5.79 7.27 -8.22
N TRP A 97 -5.66 6.07 -7.67
CA TRP A 97 -4.40 5.60 -7.08
C TRP A 97 -3.28 5.57 -8.13
N LEU A 98 -3.53 4.96 -9.29
CA LEU A 98 -2.54 4.83 -10.38
C LEU A 98 -2.08 6.22 -10.87
N SER A 99 -3.01 7.14 -11.10
CA SER A 99 -2.68 8.52 -11.49
C SER A 99 -1.86 9.23 -10.42
N SER A 100 -2.24 9.12 -9.15
CA SER A 100 -1.54 9.75 -8.03
C SER A 100 -0.13 9.16 -7.83
N ALA A 101 0.01 7.84 -7.93
CA ALA A 101 1.30 7.16 -7.85
C ALA A 101 2.21 7.55 -9.02
N MET A 102 1.67 7.65 -10.24
CA MET A 102 2.42 8.11 -11.41
C MET A 102 2.92 9.55 -11.23
N ILE A 103 2.06 10.46 -10.76
CA ILE A 103 2.45 11.85 -10.47
C ILE A 103 3.56 11.87 -9.41
N LEU A 104 3.40 11.11 -8.32
CA LEU A 104 4.42 11.04 -7.27
C LEU A 104 5.77 10.55 -7.81
N LEU A 105 5.78 9.50 -8.63
CA LEU A 105 7.01 9.00 -9.27
C LEU A 105 7.65 10.05 -10.19
N LEU A 106 6.86 10.73 -11.01
CA LEU A 106 7.35 11.78 -11.91
C LEU A 106 7.94 12.97 -11.14
N VAL A 107 7.27 13.42 -10.08
CA VAL A 107 7.76 14.50 -9.23
C VAL A 107 9.05 14.08 -8.52
N TRP A 108 9.08 12.88 -7.94
CA TRP A 108 10.23 12.37 -7.20
C TRP A 108 11.47 12.24 -8.09
N THR A 109 11.32 11.62 -9.26
CA THR A 109 12.43 11.39 -10.20
C THR A 109 12.95 12.68 -10.85
N ARG A 110 12.08 13.67 -11.07
CA ARG A 110 12.48 14.93 -11.73
C ARG A 110 12.96 16.03 -10.79
N MET A 111 12.47 16.07 -9.55
CA MET A 111 12.71 17.20 -8.65
C MET A 111 13.48 16.82 -7.38
N MET A 112 13.32 15.59 -6.88
CA MET A 112 13.94 15.18 -5.60
C MET A 112 15.22 14.37 -5.78
N GLN A 113 15.36 13.60 -6.86
CA GLN A 113 16.62 12.88 -7.16
C GLN A 113 17.71 13.76 -7.82
N THR A 114 17.37 14.99 -8.21
CA THR A 114 18.29 15.95 -8.84
C THR A 114 19.00 16.87 -7.84
N VAL A 115 18.79 16.65 -6.54
CA VAL A 115 19.46 17.36 -5.43
C VAL A 115 20.37 16.38 -4.71
#